data_AF-A0AA35TCL1-F1
#
_entry.id   AF-A0AA35TCL1-F1
#
_cell.length_a   1.000
_cell.length_b   1.000
_cell.length_c   1.000
_cell.angle_alpha   90.00
_cell.angle_beta   90.00
_cell.angle_gamma   90.00
#
_symmetry.space_group_name_H-M   'P 1'
#
loop_
_entity.id
_entity.type
_entity.pdbx_description
1 polymer ?
#
loop_
_entity_poly.entity_id
_entity_poly.type
_entity_poly.pdbx_seq_one_letter_code
_entity_poly.pdbx_strand_id
1 'polypeptide(L)'
;MASSLDQLKLYTVVVADTGDINAIGQYKPTDATTNPSLLYAAAQQPQYSALVEEALAYAKSQSSNLDEQVTEAIDKLYVIFGAKILSIVPGRVSTEVDARLSFDKEASIAKARKFIDLYEKAGIGKERVLVKLASTWEGIQAAKTLEEKYGIHCNLTLLFSFAQVRMVNQALS
;
A
#
# COMPACT_ATOMS: atom_id res chain seq x y z
N MET A 1 -0.40 -32.06 -15.30
CA MET A 1 -1.73 -31.57 -14.88
C MET A 1 -1.56 -30.17 -14.32
N ALA A 2 -2.47 -29.26 -14.63
CA ALA A 2 -2.45 -27.89 -14.08
C ALA A 2 -2.72 -27.93 -12.57
N SER A 3 -1.97 -27.15 -11.78
CA SER A 3 -2.18 -27.06 -10.33
C SER A 3 -3.51 -26.39 -10.00
N SER A 4 -4.00 -26.51 -8.76
CA SER A 4 -5.21 -25.78 -8.31
C SER A 4 -5.06 -24.26 -8.45
N LEU A 5 -3.84 -23.74 -8.31
CA LEU A 5 -3.53 -22.32 -8.53
C LEU A 5 -3.67 -21.93 -10.00
N ASP A 6 -3.17 -22.76 -10.92
CA ASP A 6 -3.29 -22.51 -12.36
C ASP A 6 -4.77 -22.50 -12.79
N GLN A 7 -5.58 -23.38 -12.21
CA GLN A 7 -7.02 -23.41 -12.45
C GLN A 7 -7.72 -22.17 -11.88
N LEU A 8 -7.36 -21.72 -10.67
CA LEU A 8 -7.93 -20.52 -10.06
C LEU A 8 -7.69 -19.25 -10.90
N LYS A 9 -6.51 -19.14 -11.52
CA LYS A 9 -6.16 -18.01 -12.40
C LYS A 9 -7.07 -17.88 -13.63
N LEU A 10 -7.81 -18.92 -14.00
CA LEU A 10 -8.80 -18.88 -15.09
C LEU A 10 -10.10 -18.17 -14.67
N TYR A 11 -10.41 -18.11 -13.38
CA TYR A 11 -11.68 -17.60 -12.87
C TYR A 11 -11.53 -16.32 -12.04
N THR A 12 -10.33 -16.03 -11.56
CA THR A 12 -10.09 -14.92 -10.62
C THR A 12 -8.70 -14.33 -10.81
N VAL A 13 -8.61 -13.00 -10.63
CA VAL A 13 -7.32 -12.31 -10.56
C VAL A 13 -6.64 -12.66 -9.24
N VAL A 14 -5.52 -13.39 -9.31
CA VAL A 14 -4.77 -13.78 -8.13
C VAL A 14 -3.87 -12.64 -7.67
N VAL A 15 -3.93 -12.34 -6.37
CA VAL A 15 -3.17 -11.30 -5.69
C VAL A 15 -2.33 -11.94 -4.59
N ALA A 16 -1.07 -11.55 -4.43
CA ALA A 16 -0.22 -12.03 -3.33
C ALA A 16 -0.29 -11.08 -2.14
N ASP A 17 -0.62 -11.59 -0.94
CA ASP A 17 -0.68 -10.82 0.30
C ASP A 17 0.59 -11.04 1.14
N THR A 18 1.65 -10.32 0.80
CA THR A 18 2.96 -10.43 1.48
C THR A 18 3.85 -9.22 1.21
N GLY A 19 4.75 -8.92 2.16
CA GLY A 19 5.89 -8.02 1.95
C GLY A 19 7.15 -8.73 1.42
N ASP A 20 7.12 -10.06 1.33
CA ASP A 20 8.24 -10.87 0.84
C ASP A 20 8.31 -10.87 -0.69
N ILE A 21 9.20 -10.04 -1.21
CA ILE A 21 9.45 -9.81 -2.64
C ILE A 21 9.82 -11.12 -3.37
N ASN A 22 10.58 -12.02 -2.71
CA ASN A 22 10.98 -13.29 -3.30
C ASN A 22 9.78 -14.23 -3.52
N ALA A 23 8.90 -14.32 -2.52
CA ALA A 23 7.69 -15.14 -2.60
C ALA A 23 6.77 -14.67 -3.74
N ILE A 24 6.65 -13.35 -3.95
CA ILE A 24 5.86 -12.77 -5.05
C ILE A 24 6.37 -13.25 -6.41
N GLY A 25 7.69 -13.24 -6.62
CA GLY A 25 8.31 -13.69 -7.87
C GLY A 25 8.05 -15.16 -8.20
N GLN A 26 7.92 -16.01 -7.18
CA GLN A 26 7.67 -17.45 -7.35
C GLN A 26 6.27 -17.74 -7.91
N TYR A 27 5.24 -17.06 -7.42
CA TYR A 27 3.83 -17.38 -7.75
C TYR A 27 3.25 -16.57 -8.92
N LYS A 28 3.97 -15.54 -9.39
CA LYS A 28 3.57 -14.67 -10.52
C LYS A 28 2.11 -14.19 -10.40
N PRO A 29 1.75 -13.47 -9.32
CA PRO A 29 0.42 -12.88 -9.16
C PRO A 29 0.25 -11.69 -10.10
N THR A 30 -0.99 -11.23 -10.27
CA THR A 30 -1.28 -10.02 -11.06
C THR A 30 -1.01 -8.76 -10.25
N ASP A 31 -1.56 -8.69 -9.04
CA ASP A 31 -1.39 -7.60 -8.09
C ASP A 31 -0.70 -8.14 -6.82
N ALA A 32 -0.28 -7.25 -5.92
CA ALA A 32 0.18 -7.59 -4.59
C ALA A 32 -0.39 -6.64 -3.53
N THR A 33 -0.59 -7.14 -2.32
CA THR A 33 -1.06 -6.35 -1.18
C THR A 33 -0.04 -6.38 -0.06
N THR A 34 0.19 -5.22 0.52
CA THR A 34 0.94 -5.08 1.78
C THR A 34 0.02 -4.52 2.86
N ASN A 35 0.47 -4.61 4.10
CA ASN A 35 -0.13 -3.98 5.27
C ASN A 35 0.99 -3.74 6.30
N PRO A 36 0.73 -2.99 7.39
CA PRO A 36 1.78 -2.67 8.36
C PRO A 36 2.47 -3.90 8.96
N SER A 37 1.71 -4.94 9.27
CA SER A 37 2.25 -6.19 9.84
C SER A 37 3.16 -6.93 8.86
N LEU A 38 2.78 -6.99 7.58
CA LEU A 38 3.57 -7.64 6.53
C LEU A 38 4.89 -6.91 6.27
N LEU A 39 4.86 -5.57 6.23
CA LEU A 39 6.08 -4.79 6.06
C LEU A 39 6.96 -4.81 7.30
N TYR A 40 6.38 -4.83 8.50
CA TYR A 40 7.14 -5.03 9.74
C TYR A 40 7.88 -6.37 9.75
N ALA A 41 7.21 -7.45 9.35
CA ALA A 41 7.83 -8.77 9.25
C ALA A 41 8.90 -8.81 8.15
N ALA A 42 8.67 -8.20 6.99
CA ALA A 42 9.63 -8.15 5.90
C ALA A 42 10.87 -7.31 6.27
N ALA A 43 10.70 -6.14 6.88
CA ALA A 43 11.80 -5.25 7.26
C ALA A 43 12.77 -5.87 8.27
N GLN A 44 12.37 -6.90 9.02
CA GLN A 44 13.23 -7.64 9.94
C GLN A 44 14.10 -8.69 9.25
N GLN A 45 13.82 -9.04 8.00
CA GLN A 45 14.55 -10.10 7.31
C GLN A 45 15.90 -9.55 6.79
N PRO A 46 17.03 -10.23 7.04
CA PRO A 46 18.36 -9.73 6.68
C PRO A 46 18.52 -9.36 5.20
N GLN A 47 17.86 -10.07 4.30
CA GLN A 47 17.96 -9.80 2.86
C GLN A 47 17.32 -8.47 2.44
N TYR A 48 16.50 -7.86 3.30
CA TYR A 48 15.84 -6.57 3.04
C TYR A 48 16.48 -5.41 3.82
N SER A 49 17.61 -5.63 4.52
CA SER A 49 18.30 -4.59 5.31
C SER A 49 18.67 -3.36 4.48
N ALA A 50 19.12 -3.56 3.25
CA ALA A 50 19.48 -2.47 2.35
C ALA A 50 18.29 -1.53 2.04
N LEU A 51 17.07 -2.06 1.98
CA LEU A 51 15.86 -1.25 1.78
C LEU A 51 15.54 -0.39 3.02
N VAL A 52 15.80 -0.94 4.21
CA VAL A 52 15.66 -0.21 5.48
C VAL A 52 16.72 0.88 5.58
N GLU A 53 17.97 0.59 5.23
CA GLU A 53 19.05 1.57 5.22
C GLU A 53 18.78 2.72 4.23
N GLU A 54 18.25 2.43 3.04
CA GLU A 54 17.83 3.45 2.08
C GLU A 54 16.75 4.36 2.66
N ALA A 55 15.73 3.79 3.33
CA ALA A 55 14.67 4.57 3.97
C ALA A 55 15.21 5.47 5.10
N LEU A 56 16.14 4.97 5.92
CA LEU A 56 16.80 5.73 6.97
C LEU A 56 17.67 6.85 6.42
N ALA A 57 18.40 6.60 5.33
CA ALA A 57 19.21 7.61 4.66
C ALA A 57 18.34 8.74 4.09
N TYR A 58 17.22 8.38 3.44
CA TYR A 58 16.22 9.35 2.99
C TYR A 58 15.71 10.19 4.16
N ALA A 59 15.25 9.57 5.25
CA ALA A 59 14.70 10.28 6.41
C ALA A 59 15.67 11.30 7.01
N LYS A 60 16.95 10.92 7.18
CA LYS A 60 18.01 11.82 7.68
C LYS A 60 18.25 13.04 6.78
N SER A 61 17.93 12.94 5.49
CA SER A 61 18.00 14.06 4.56
C SER A 61 16.80 15.01 4.62
N GLN A 62 15.68 14.56 5.21
CA GLN A 62 14.44 15.36 5.26
C GLN A 62 14.34 16.23 6.51
N SER A 63 14.88 15.78 7.65
CA SER A 63 14.80 16.50 8.92
C SER A 63 15.96 16.16 9.85
N SER A 64 16.28 17.06 10.78
CA SER A 64 17.17 16.81 11.92
C SER A 64 16.43 16.37 13.19
N ASN A 65 15.09 16.45 13.21
CA ASN A 65 14.25 15.98 14.30
C ASN A 65 14.04 14.46 14.21
N LEU A 66 14.24 13.74 15.32
CA LEU A 66 14.16 12.28 15.34
C LEU A 66 12.75 11.74 15.06
N ASP A 67 11.70 12.37 15.58
CA ASP A 67 10.31 11.91 15.39
C ASP A 67 9.86 12.12 13.94
N GLU A 68 10.29 13.22 13.33
CA GLU A 68 10.09 13.47 11.90
C GLU A 68 10.86 12.45 11.06
N GLN A 69 12.13 12.17 11.39
CA GLN A 69 12.92 11.13 10.72
C GLN A 69 12.25 9.76 10.79
N VAL A 70 11.72 9.35 11.95
CA VAL A 70 11.02 8.07 12.09
C VAL A 70 9.80 8.04 11.15
N THR A 71 9.03 9.12 11.11
CA THR A 71 7.84 9.22 10.23
C THR A 71 8.23 9.16 8.74
N GLU A 72 9.26 9.90 8.33
CA GLU A 72 9.77 9.89 6.96
C GLU A 72 10.37 8.53 6.57
N ALA A 73 11.06 7.86 7.49
CA ALA A 73 11.66 6.55 7.25
C ALA A 73 10.57 5.50 7.00
N ILE A 74 9.51 5.48 7.81
CA ILE A 74 8.40 4.53 7.65
C ILE A 74 7.69 4.76 6.31
N ASP A 75 7.35 6.02 5.99
CA ASP A 75 6.66 6.35 4.74
C ASP A 75 7.51 5.94 3.53
N LYS A 76 8.82 6.26 3.55
CA LYS A 76 9.73 5.91 2.48
C LYS A 76 9.92 4.40 2.35
N LEU A 77 10.01 3.68 3.46
CA LEU A 77 10.16 2.22 3.48
C LEU A 77 8.98 1.55 2.78
N TYR A 78 7.75 1.99 3.07
CA TYR A 78 6.54 1.44 2.45
C TYR A 78 6.58 1.59 0.93
N VAL A 79 7.01 2.76 0.46
CA VAL A 79 7.13 3.05 -0.98
C VAL A 79 8.29 2.28 -1.62
N ILE A 80 9.43 2.12 -0.94
CA ILE A 80 10.55 1.31 -1.45
C ILE A 80 10.10 -0.14 -1.67
N PHE A 81 9.43 -0.75 -0.68
CA PHE A 81 8.91 -2.10 -0.82
C PHE A 81 7.90 -2.20 -1.95
N GLY A 82 6.94 -1.28 -2.02
CA GLY A 82 5.95 -1.29 -3.10
C GLY A 82 6.59 -1.10 -4.48
N ALA A 83 7.61 -0.25 -4.61
CA ALA A 83 8.36 -0.08 -5.85
C ALA A 83 9.08 -1.36 -6.28
N LYS A 84 9.69 -2.09 -5.34
CA LYS A 84 10.30 -3.40 -5.61
C LYS A 84 9.25 -4.44 -6.03
N ILE A 85 8.11 -4.46 -5.37
CA ILE A 85 6.99 -5.35 -5.73
C ILE A 85 6.49 -5.06 -7.15
N LEU A 86 6.31 -3.77 -7.50
CA LEU A 86 5.85 -3.34 -8.82
C LEU A 86 6.82 -3.63 -9.97
N SER A 87 8.09 -3.87 -9.66
CA SER A 87 9.07 -4.35 -10.64
C SER A 87 8.88 -5.83 -11.02
N ILE A 88 8.08 -6.57 -10.24
CA ILE A 88 7.82 -8.00 -10.42
C ILE A 88 6.39 -8.24 -10.91
N VAL A 89 5.41 -7.55 -10.32
CA VAL A 89 3.99 -7.76 -10.67
C VAL A 89 3.58 -6.84 -11.83
N PRO A 90 2.76 -7.31 -12.79
CA PRO A 90 2.33 -6.49 -13.91
C PRO A 90 1.24 -5.48 -13.54
N GLY A 91 0.44 -5.78 -12.51
CA GLY A 91 -0.65 -4.94 -12.04
C GLY A 91 -0.22 -4.01 -10.91
N ARG A 92 -0.97 -3.97 -9.82
CA ARG A 92 -0.88 -2.93 -8.78
C ARG A 92 -0.30 -3.45 -7.47
N VAL A 93 0.17 -2.51 -6.64
CA VAL A 93 0.49 -2.76 -5.22
C VAL A 93 -0.43 -1.98 -4.31
N SER A 94 -0.94 -2.60 -3.24
CA SER A 94 -1.63 -1.89 -2.17
C SER A 94 -0.65 -1.45 -1.07
N THR A 95 -0.68 -0.17 -0.72
CA THR A 95 0.13 0.42 0.37
C THR A 95 -0.78 1.08 1.38
N GLU A 96 -0.69 0.65 2.64
CA GLU A 96 -1.63 1.05 3.70
C GLU A 96 -1.19 2.31 4.42
N VAL A 97 -2.12 3.24 4.62
CA VAL A 97 -1.89 4.43 5.45
C VAL A 97 -1.70 4.01 6.91
N ASP A 98 -1.07 4.88 7.69
CA ASP A 98 -0.91 4.68 9.12
C ASP A 98 -2.28 4.50 9.80
N ALA A 99 -2.49 3.33 10.42
CA ALA A 99 -3.76 2.98 11.06
C ALA A 99 -4.17 3.95 12.17
N ARG A 100 -3.24 4.71 12.76
CA ARG A 100 -3.54 5.77 13.74
C ARG A 100 -4.37 6.92 13.15
N LEU A 101 -4.37 7.07 11.83
CA LEU A 101 -5.13 8.08 11.10
C LEU A 101 -6.53 7.60 10.70
N SER A 102 -6.93 6.38 11.05
CA SER A 102 -8.19 5.76 10.58
C SER A 102 -9.45 6.57 10.91
N PHE A 103 -9.39 7.45 11.90
CA PHE A 103 -10.51 8.32 12.31
C PHE A 103 -10.23 9.81 12.03
N ASP A 104 -9.22 10.10 11.20
CA ASP A 104 -8.89 11.44 10.72
C ASP A 104 -8.89 11.43 9.19
N LYS A 105 -9.98 11.94 8.63
CA LYS A 105 -10.19 12.01 7.18
C LYS A 105 -9.10 12.83 6.49
N GLU A 106 -8.78 14.01 7.00
CA GLU A 106 -7.88 14.94 6.32
C GLU A 106 -6.43 14.47 6.45
N ALA A 107 -6.04 13.91 7.60
CA ALA A 107 -4.72 13.30 7.76
C ALA A 107 -4.56 12.04 6.89
N SER A 108 -5.62 11.23 6.73
CA SER A 108 -5.61 10.09 5.82
C SER A 108 -5.41 10.51 4.36
N ILE A 109 -6.11 11.56 3.91
CA ILE A 109 -5.94 12.13 2.56
C ILE A 109 -4.51 12.66 2.38
N ALA A 110 -3.99 13.41 3.36
CA ALA A 110 -2.64 13.95 3.30
C ALA A 110 -1.59 12.85 3.21
N LYS A 111 -1.72 11.78 4.01
CA LYS A 111 -0.82 10.62 3.98
C LYS A 111 -0.89 9.88 2.65
N ALA A 112 -2.09 9.65 2.13
CA ALA A 112 -2.31 9.01 0.83
C ALA A 112 -1.63 9.77 -0.31
N ARG A 113 -1.80 11.10 -0.35
CA ARG A 113 -1.14 11.96 -1.34
C ARG A 113 0.38 11.92 -1.21
N LYS A 114 0.90 11.96 0.02
CA LYS A 114 2.34 11.84 0.27
C LYS A 114 2.91 10.53 -0.29
N PHE A 115 2.20 9.40 -0.14
CA PHE A 115 2.64 8.15 -0.75
C PHE A 115 2.69 8.24 -2.27
N ILE A 116 1.68 8.81 -2.91
CA ILE A 116 1.68 8.99 -4.37
C ILE A 116 2.85 9.88 -4.81
N ASP A 117 3.10 11.00 -4.13
CA ASP A 117 4.24 11.87 -4.45
C ASP A 117 5.59 11.12 -4.33
N LEU A 118 5.71 10.23 -3.34
CA LEU A 118 6.92 9.40 -3.16
C LEU A 118 7.05 8.33 -4.25
N TYR A 119 5.95 7.72 -4.70
CA TYR A 119 5.93 6.79 -5.82
C TYR A 119 6.29 7.49 -7.14
N GLU A 120 5.73 8.68 -7.40
CA GLU A 120 6.03 9.48 -8.58
C GLU A 120 7.52 9.85 -8.63
N LYS A 121 8.11 10.24 -7.48
CA LYS A 121 9.57 10.46 -7.36
C LYS A 121 10.40 9.21 -7.63
N ALA A 122 9.82 8.01 -7.46
CA ALA A 122 10.44 6.74 -7.84
C ALA A 122 10.13 6.33 -9.29
N GLY A 123 9.50 7.19 -10.08
CA GLY A 123 9.13 6.93 -11.48
C GLY A 123 7.92 6.02 -11.66
N ILE A 124 7.08 5.87 -10.62
CA ILE A 124 5.91 5.01 -10.61
C ILE A 124 4.65 5.87 -10.60
N GLY A 125 3.82 5.74 -11.62
CA GLY A 125 2.54 6.43 -11.69
C GLY A 125 1.50 5.84 -10.72
N LYS A 126 0.59 6.70 -10.25
CA LYS A 126 -0.45 6.36 -9.27
C LYS A 126 -1.41 5.26 -9.74
N GLU A 127 -1.54 5.03 -11.05
CA GLU A 127 -2.32 3.94 -11.63
C GLU A 127 -1.81 2.54 -11.24
N ARG A 128 -0.54 2.43 -10.82
CA ARG A 128 0.08 1.20 -10.31
C ARG A 128 -0.11 1.02 -8.80
N VAL A 129 -0.74 1.97 -8.11
CA VAL A 129 -0.82 1.98 -6.65
C VAL A 129 -2.28 2.02 -6.20
N LEU A 130 -2.61 1.21 -5.19
CA LEU A 130 -3.85 1.33 -4.44
C LEU A 130 -3.53 1.83 -3.03
N VAL A 131 -4.02 3.00 -2.64
CA VAL A 131 -3.86 3.46 -1.26
C VAL A 131 -4.87 2.73 -0.39
N LYS A 132 -4.36 1.99 0.60
CA LYS A 132 -5.17 1.14 1.44
C LYS A 132 -5.57 1.87 2.72
N LEU A 133 -6.87 1.89 3.02
CA LEU A 133 -7.50 2.65 4.10
C LEU A 133 -8.43 1.72 4.89
N ALA A 134 -8.46 1.85 6.22
CA ALA A 134 -9.45 1.15 7.03
C ALA A 134 -10.87 1.63 6.68
N SER A 135 -11.82 0.69 6.61
CA SER A 135 -13.22 0.98 6.27
C SER A 135 -14.02 1.57 7.44
N THR A 136 -13.44 2.55 8.14
CA THR A 136 -14.17 3.45 9.05
C THR A 136 -15.00 4.44 8.23
N TRP A 137 -15.88 5.21 8.88
CA TRP A 137 -16.62 6.27 8.18
C TRP A 137 -15.64 7.29 7.57
N GLU A 138 -14.68 7.77 8.34
CA GLU A 138 -13.68 8.74 7.92
C GLU A 138 -12.81 8.21 6.78
N GLY A 139 -12.40 6.94 6.85
CA GLY A 139 -11.62 6.27 5.80
C GLY A 139 -12.38 6.16 4.48
N ILE A 140 -13.68 5.84 4.52
CA ILE A 140 -14.55 5.81 3.33
C ILE A 140 -14.70 7.21 2.73
N GLN A 141 -14.92 8.23 3.56
CA GLN A 141 -15.03 9.62 3.09
C GLN A 141 -13.69 10.16 2.55
N ALA A 142 -12.57 9.72 3.11
CA ALA A 142 -11.23 10.01 2.62
C ALA A 142 -11.02 9.38 1.23
N ALA A 143 -11.34 8.09 1.08
CA ALA A 143 -11.23 7.37 -0.19
C ALA A 143 -12.08 8.01 -1.30
N LYS A 144 -13.33 8.38 -0.99
CA LYS A 144 -14.18 9.13 -1.91
C LYS A 144 -13.49 10.40 -2.43
N THR A 145 -12.92 11.18 -1.52
CA THR A 145 -12.21 12.42 -1.87
C THR A 145 -10.97 12.14 -2.72
N LEU A 146 -10.22 11.08 -2.39
CA LEU A 146 -9.02 10.64 -3.11
C LEU A 146 -9.32 10.25 -4.56
N GLU A 147 -10.39 9.49 -4.78
CA GLU A 147 -10.84 9.09 -6.12
C GLU A 147 -11.37 10.29 -6.91
N GLU A 148 -12.36 11.02 -6.37
CA GLU A 148 -13.06 12.08 -7.09
C GLU A 148 -12.17 13.28 -7.43
N LYS A 149 -11.32 13.71 -6.49
CA LYS A 149 -10.56 14.96 -6.63
C LYS A 149 -9.13 14.76 -7.08
N TYR A 150 -8.53 13.63 -6.73
CA TYR A 150 -7.11 13.38 -6.97
C TYR A 150 -6.86 12.24 -7.95
N GLY A 151 -7.87 11.44 -8.31
CA GLY A 151 -7.71 10.24 -9.13
C GLY A 151 -6.74 9.25 -8.50
N ILE A 152 -6.77 9.12 -7.17
CA ILE A 152 -5.96 8.18 -6.41
C ILE A 152 -6.84 7.00 -6.03
N HIS A 153 -6.55 5.84 -6.62
CA HIS A 153 -7.33 4.64 -6.41
C HIS A 153 -7.12 4.03 -5.04
N CYS A 154 -8.21 3.59 -4.39
CA CYS A 154 -8.18 3.15 -3.00
C CYS A 154 -8.53 1.67 -2.82
N ASN A 155 -7.93 1.04 -1.80
CA ASN A 155 -8.28 -0.29 -1.31
C ASN A 155 -8.89 -0.17 0.10
N LEU A 156 -10.19 -0.36 0.24
CA LEU A 156 -10.90 -0.27 1.52
C LEU A 156 -10.81 -1.61 2.25
N THR A 157 -9.99 -1.64 3.31
CA THR A 157 -9.69 -2.85 4.10
C THR A 157 -10.48 -2.91 5.40
N LEU A 158 -10.37 -4.00 6.15
CA LEU A 158 -11.05 -4.19 7.45
C LEU A 158 -12.57 -4.01 7.32
N LEU A 159 -13.11 -4.58 6.24
CA LEU A 159 -14.52 -4.52 5.87
C LEU A 159 -15.21 -5.78 6.41
N PHE A 160 -16.01 -5.63 7.46
CA PHE A 160 -16.62 -6.75 8.19
C PHE A 160 -18.15 -6.72 8.20
N SER A 161 -18.76 -5.55 8.04
CA SER A 161 -20.22 -5.38 8.14
C SER A 161 -20.84 -5.03 6.80
N PHE A 162 -22.11 -5.40 6.64
CA PHE A 162 -22.89 -5.02 5.46
C PHE A 162 -23.05 -3.50 5.33
N ALA A 163 -23.11 -2.77 6.46
CA ALA A 163 -23.12 -1.32 6.45
C ALA A 163 -21.87 -0.75 5.76
N GLN A 164 -20.67 -1.27 6.11
CA GLN A 164 -19.43 -0.87 5.44
C GLN A 164 -19.48 -1.20 3.94
N VAL A 165 -19.96 -2.39 3.53
CA VAL A 165 -20.11 -2.75 2.10
C VAL A 165 -20.94 -1.69 1.37
N ARG A 166 -22.11 -1.33 1.92
CA ARG A 166 -23.01 -0.36 1.28
C ARG A 166 -22.37 1.03 1.19
N MET A 167 -21.69 1.48 2.24
CA MET A 167 -21.04 2.79 2.26
C MET A 167 -19.88 2.85 1.27
N VAL A 168 -19.03 1.82 1.22
CA VAL A 168 -17.93 1.72 0.24
C VAL A 168 -18.47 1.74 -1.18
N ASN A 169 -19.51 0.94 -1.46
CA ASN A 169 -20.13 0.91 -2.78
C ASN A 169 -20.66 2.30 -3.19
N GLN A 170 -21.36 3.01 -2.31
CA GLN A 170 -21.87 4.36 -2.58
C GLN A 170 -20.77 5.42 -2.73
N ALA A 171 -19.62 5.22 -2.10
CA ALA A 171 -18.52 6.18 -2.10
C ALA A 171 -17.61 6.06 -3.33
N LEU A 172 -17.50 4.86 -3.91
CA LEU A 172 -16.56 4.52 -4.98
C LEU A 172 -17.24 4.13 -6.32
N SER A 173 -18.56 4.34 -6.44
CA SER A 173 -19.32 4.19 -7.70
C SER A 173 -19.32 5.49 -8.48
#